data_AF-A0A436WER0-F1
#
_entry.id   AF-A0A436WER0-F1
#
_cell.length_a   1.000
_cell.length_b   1.000
_cell.length_c   1.000
_cell.angle_alpha   90.00
_cell.angle_beta   90.00
_cell.angle_gamma   90.00
#
_symmetry.space_group_name_H-M   'P 1'
#
loop_
_entity.id
_entity.type
_entity.pdbx_description
1 polymer ?
#
loop_
_entity_poly.entity_id
_entity_poly.type
_entity_poly.pdbx_seq_one_letter_code
_entity_poly.pdbx_strand_id
1 'polypeptide(L)'
;MLFWVIAAILTLGASLAVLLPLAGAGKDESGAGDNDLEVYRDQLSELDRDVARGLIQPAEAEEARAEIGRRILRLGAAVPSGAVARPLVAIRLVATVAVLAVPL
;
A
#
# COMPACT_ATOMS: atom_id res chain seq x y z
N MET A 1 11.85 -41.88 1.57
CA MET A 1 11.26 -41.13 0.44
C MET A 1 10.01 -40.37 0.85
N LEU A 2 8.99 -41.04 1.40
CA LEU A 2 7.76 -40.38 1.88
C LEU A 2 8.02 -39.26 2.91
N PHE A 3 8.93 -39.48 3.87
CA PHE A 3 9.32 -38.46 4.85
C PHE A 3 9.80 -37.16 4.18
N TRP A 4 10.70 -37.27 3.21
CA TRP A 4 11.26 -36.12 2.48
C TRP A 4 10.21 -35.39 1.65
N VAL A 5 9.24 -36.12 1.08
CA VAL A 5 8.10 -35.52 0.37
C VAL A 5 7.22 -34.73 1.35
N ILE A 6 6.91 -35.28 2.52
CA ILE A 6 6.12 -34.61 3.54
C ILE A 6 6.86 -33.36 4.06
N ALA A 7 8.15 -33.48 4.33
CA ALA A 7 8.97 -32.35 4.77
C ALA A 7 8.97 -31.22 3.74
N ALA A 8 9.14 -31.53 2.44
CA ALA A 8 9.10 -30.54 1.37
C ALA A 8 7.75 -29.82 1.26
N ILE A 9 6.64 -30.56 1.39
CA ILE A 9 5.28 -29.98 1.38
C ILE A 9 5.07 -29.05 2.57
N LEU A 10 5.49 -29.46 3.77
CA LEU A 10 5.37 -28.65 4.98
C LEU A 10 6.19 -27.36 4.89
N THR A 11 7.43 -27.43 4.39
CA THR A 11 8.28 -26.25 4.18
C THR A 11 7.69 -25.29 3.15
N LEU A 12 7.16 -25.81 2.04
CA LEU A 12 6.50 -24.99 1.02
C LEU A 12 5.25 -24.32 1.58
N GLY A 13 4.41 -25.07 2.29
CA GLY A 13 3.20 -24.55 2.93
C GLY A 13 3.50 -23.45 3.97
N ALA A 14 4.49 -23.67 4.84
CA ALA A 14 4.92 -22.68 5.84
C ALA A 14 5.48 -21.41 5.19
N SER A 15 6.28 -21.56 4.11
CA SER A 15 6.83 -20.43 3.36
C SER A 15 5.72 -19.60 2.70
N LEU A 16 4.74 -20.26 2.06
CA LEU A 16 3.59 -19.59 1.45
C LEU A 16 2.72 -18.89 2.49
N ALA A 17 2.47 -19.51 3.64
CA ALA A 17 1.68 -18.91 4.72
C ALA A 17 2.28 -17.60 5.26
N VAL A 18 3.62 -17.46 5.22
CA VAL A 18 4.32 -16.21 5.60
C VAL A 18 4.39 -15.25 4.42
N LEU A 19 4.71 -15.73 3.21
CA LEU A 19 4.92 -14.86 2.04
C LEU A 19 3.61 -14.29 1.47
N LEU A 20 2.49 -15.01 1.54
CA LEU A 20 1.19 -14.57 1.01
C LEU A 20 0.67 -13.28 1.71
N PRO A 21 0.61 -13.19 3.05
CA PRO A 21 0.23 -11.95 3.73
C PRO A 21 1.19 -10.79 3.46
N LEU A 22 2.49 -11.07 3.43
CA LEU A 22 3.51 -10.04 3.17
C LEU A 22 3.45 -9.49 1.75
N ALA A 23 3.05 -10.32 0.77
CA ALA A 23 2.86 -9.90 -0.62
C ALA A 23 1.54 -9.12 -0.83
N GLY A 24 0.53 -9.34 0.02
CA GLY A 24 -0.75 -8.63 -0.01
C GLY A 24 -0.71 -7.23 0.61
N ALA A 25 0.15 -7.02 1.61
CA ALA A 25 0.23 -5.75 2.36
C ALA A 25 0.64 -4.52 1.52
N GLY A 26 1.24 -4.71 0.34
CA GLY A 26 1.58 -3.61 -0.58
C GLY A 26 0.49 -3.29 -1.62
N LYS A 27 -0.65 -3.97 -1.58
CA LYS A 27 -1.70 -3.85 -2.61
C LYS A 27 -2.87 -2.96 -2.18
N ASP A 28 -2.93 -2.58 -0.92
CA ASP A 28 -3.96 -1.65 -0.40
C ASP A 28 -3.67 -0.18 -0.77
N GLU A 29 -2.43 0.16 -1.17
CA GLU A 29 -2.10 1.54 -1.58
C GLU A 29 -2.57 1.90 -2.99
N SER A 30 -2.86 0.92 -3.86
CA SER A 30 -3.22 1.19 -5.27
C SER A 30 -4.72 1.34 -5.53
N GLY A 31 -5.57 1.00 -4.57
CA GLY A 31 -7.03 1.17 -4.65
C GLY A 31 -7.58 2.37 -3.86
N ALA A 32 -6.77 2.98 -2.99
CA ALA A 32 -7.18 4.08 -2.13
C ALA A 32 -7.32 5.42 -2.87
N GLY A 33 -6.55 5.66 -3.94
CA GLY A 33 -6.50 6.98 -4.58
C GLY A 33 -7.82 7.47 -5.18
N ASP A 34 -8.64 6.58 -5.75
CA ASP A 34 -9.91 6.96 -6.40
C ASP A 34 -11.03 7.15 -5.36
N ASN A 35 -11.13 6.23 -4.38
CA ASN A 35 -12.09 6.34 -3.27
C ASN A 35 -11.78 7.56 -2.37
N ASP A 36 -10.51 7.82 -2.07
CA ASP A 36 -10.11 8.97 -1.23
C ASP A 36 -10.45 10.29 -1.93
N LEU A 37 -10.35 10.36 -3.26
CA LEU A 37 -10.70 11.55 -4.03
C LEU A 37 -12.20 11.87 -3.95
N GLU A 38 -13.06 10.85 -3.99
CA GLU A 38 -14.50 11.02 -3.79
C GLU A 38 -14.81 11.57 -2.38
N VAL A 39 -14.13 11.05 -1.36
CA VAL A 39 -14.25 11.55 0.02
C VAL A 39 -13.81 13.01 0.15
N TYR A 40 -12.68 13.41 -0.45
CA TYR A 40 -12.23 14.80 -0.42
C TYR A 40 -13.17 15.76 -1.17
N ARG A 41 -13.85 15.29 -2.23
CA ARG A 41 -14.89 16.08 -2.91
C ARG A 41 -16.11 16.30 -2.01
N ASP A 42 -16.54 15.27 -1.29
CA ASP A 42 -17.65 15.39 -0.34
C ASP A 42 -17.32 16.38 0.78
N GLN A 43 -16.10 16.32 1.34
CA GLN A 43 -15.62 17.26 2.36
C GLN A 43 -15.65 18.73 1.91
N LEU A 44 -15.28 19.00 0.64
CA LEU A 44 -15.39 20.36 0.10
C LEU A 44 -16.86 20.83 0.03
N SER A 45 -17.77 19.92 -0.33
CA SER A 45 -19.20 20.22 -0.39
C SER A 45 -19.81 20.43 1.00
N GLU A 46 -19.33 19.70 2.01
CA GLU A 46 -19.74 19.87 3.40
C GLU A 46 -19.24 21.22 3.94
N LEU A 47 -17.97 21.55 3.68
CA LEU A 47 -17.38 22.83 4.03
C LEU A 47 -18.15 24.01 3.40
N ASP A 48 -18.57 23.90 2.13
CA ASP A 48 -19.41 24.89 1.46
C ASP A 48 -20.74 25.10 2.20
N ARG A 49 -21.39 24.00 2.63
CA ARG A 49 -22.65 24.06 3.37
C ARG A 49 -22.45 24.68 4.75
N ASP A 50 -21.35 24.38 5.44
CA ASP A 50 -21.03 24.95 6.75
C ASP A 50 -20.76 26.46 6.68
N VAL A 51 -20.06 26.92 5.64
CA VAL A 51 -19.88 28.35 5.36
C VAL A 51 -21.23 29.00 5.07
N ALA A 52 -22.07 28.37 4.23
CA ALA A 52 -23.39 28.90 3.91
C ALA A 52 -24.32 28.98 5.15
N ARG A 53 -24.14 28.06 6.11
CA ARG A 53 -24.82 28.07 7.42
C ARG A 53 -24.22 29.06 8.42
N GLY A 54 -23.08 29.67 8.11
CA GLY A 54 -22.36 30.56 9.02
C GLY A 54 -21.71 29.84 10.22
N LEU A 55 -21.52 28.53 10.13
CA LEU A 55 -20.87 27.72 11.17
C LEU A 55 -19.35 27.87 11.15
N ILE A 56 -18.79 28.18 9.98
CA ILE A 56 -17.36 28.36 9.75
C ILE A 56 -17.13 29.74 9.16
N GLN A 57 -16.12 30.45 9.68
CA GLN A 57 -15.75 31.76 9.14
C GLN A 57 -15.12 31.61 7.75
N PRO A 58 -15.36 32.54 6.82
CA PRO A 58 -14.83 32.44 5.47
C PRO A 58 -13.29 32.35 5.43
N ALA A 59 -12.59 33.03 6.35
CA ALA A 59 -11.14 32.94 6.46
C ALA A 59 -10.65 31.53 6.85
N GLU A 60 -11.33 30.88 7.78
CA GLU A 60 -11.02 29.50 8.21
C GLU A 60 -11.36 28.49 7.11
N ALA A 61 -12.45 28.73 6.37
CA ALA A 61 -12.83 27.88 5.25
C ALA A 61 -11.81 27.92 4.10
N GLU A 62 -11.24 29.08 3.79
CA GLU A 62 -10.19 29.19 2.78
C GLU A 62 -8.92 28.40 3.17
N GLU A 63 -8.53 28.44 4.46
CA GLU A 63 -7.42 27.64 4.96
C GLU A 63 -7.71 26.14 4.84
N ALA A 64 -8.92 25.71 5.23
CA ALA A 64 -9.35 24.33 5.10
C ALA A 64 -9.39 23.84 3.64
N ARG A 65 -9.92 24.65 2.70
CA ARG A 65 -9.89 24.34 1.26
C ARG A 65 -8.46 24.17 0.75
N ALA A 66 -7.56 25.06 1.15
CA ALA A 66 -6.16 24.99 0.73
C ALA A 66 -5.50 23.69 1.21
N GLU A 67 -5.76 23.26 2.44
CA GLU A 67 -5.21 22.01 2.98
C GLU A 67 -5.81 20.76 2.32
N ILE A 68 -7.14 20.74 2.09
CA ILE A 68 -7.80 19.66 1.35
C ILE A 68 -7.22 19.56 -0.06
N GLY A 69 -7.04 20.70 -0.76
CA GLY A 69 -6.41 20.76 -2.07
C GLY A 69 -4.97 20.21 -2.07
N ARG A 70 -4.15 20.55 -1.06
CA ARG A 70 -2.80 19.98 -0.90
C ARG A 70 -2.83 18.46 -0.74
N ARG A 71 -3.80 17.90 0.01
CA ARG A 71 -3.95 16.45 0.19
C ARG A 71 -4.34 15.75 -1.11
N ILE A 72 -5.27 16.32 -1.88
CA ILE A 72 -5.65 15.82 -3.21
C ILE A 72 -4.43 15.82 -4.15
N LEU A 73 -3.64 16.89 -4.15
CA LEU A 73 -2.42 16.96 -4.97
C LEU A 73 -1.38 15.91 -4.57
N ARG A 74 -1.25 15.59 -3.27
CA ARG A 74 -0.38 14.52 -2.78
C ARG A 74 -0.84 13.13 -3.24
N LEU A 75 -2.15 12.88 -3.30
CA LEU A 75 -2.68 11.64 -3.87
C LEU A 75 -2.31 11.50 -5.35
N GLY A 76 -2.42 12.59 -6.13
CA GLY A 76 -2.01 12.60 -7.54
C GLY A 76 -0.49 12.53 -7.75
N ALA A 77 0.31 13.05 -6.81
CA ALA A 77 1.77 12.99 -6.84
C ALA A 77 2.33 11.64 -6.35
N ALA A 78 1.51 10.80 -5.71
CA ALA A 78 1.84 9.43 -5.35
C ALA A 78 1.80 8.47 -6.57
N VAL A 79 1.94 8.98 -7.80
CA VAL A 79 2.47 8.17 -8.91
C VAL A 79 3.89 7.77 -8.50
N PRO A 80 4.21 6.48 -8.35
CA PRO A 80 5.45 6.06 -7.72
C PRO A 80 6.64 6.36 -8.63
N SER A 81 7.21 7.55 -8.48
CA SER A 81 8.60 7.78 -8.84
C SER A 81 9.46 6.98 -7.85
N GLY A 82 9.95 5.85 -8.32
CA GLY A 82 11.05 5.14 -7.67
C GLY A 82 10.62 4.05 -6.69
N ALA A 83 9.87 3.06 -7.17
CA ALA A 83 10.19 1.70 -6.74
C ALA A 83 11.60 1.39 -7.27
N VAL A 84 12.65 1.76 -6.52
CA VAL A 84 13.96 1.14 -6.70
C VAL A 84 13.71 -0.33 -6.42
N ALA A 85 13.53 -1.09 -7.50
CA ALA A 85 13.35 -2.53 -7.44
C ALA A 85 14.51 -3.08 -6.64
N ARG A 86 14.26 -3.40 -5.35
CA ARG A 86 15.20 -4.15 -4.53
C ARG A 86 15.54 -5.38 -5.36
N PRO A 87 16.80 -5.63 -5.73
CA PRO A 87 17.10 -6.59 -6.77
C PRO A 87 16.69 -7.97 -6.29
N LEU A 88 15.54 -8.44 -6.77
CA LEU A 88 14.99 -9.79 -6.57
C LEU A 88 16.00 -10.88 -6.95
N VAL A 89 17.03 -10.52 -7.73
CA VAL A 89 18.18 -11.35 -8.07
C VAL A 89 19.02 -11.72 -6.84
N ALA A 90 19.22 -10.80 -5.89
CA ALA A 90 19.98 -11.08 -4.66
C ALA A 90 19.23 -12.07 -3.75
N ILE A 91 17.90 -11.94 -3.66
CA ILE A 91 17.04 -12.86 -2.90
C ILE A 91 16.98 -14.24 -3.57
N ARG A 92 16.90 -14.29 -4.92
CA ARG A 92 16.92 -15.55 -5.68
C ARG A 92 18.25 -16.30 -5.55
N LEU A 93 19.38 -15.60 -5.54
CA LEU A 93 20.71 -16.22 -5.36
C LEU A 93 20.87 -16.86 -3.98
N VAL A 94 20.45 -16.16 -2.91
CA VAL A 94 20.48 -16.69 -1.54
C VAL A 94 19.60 -17.94 -1.42
N ALA A 95 18.41 -17.94 -2.04
CA ALA A 95 17.52 -19.09 -2.04
C ALA A 95 18.13 -20.30 -2.78
N THR A 96 18.82 -20.09 -3.91
CA THR A 96 19.48 -21.19 -4.64
C THR A 96 20.68 -21.78 -3.88
N VAL A 97 21.45 -20.94 -3.19
CA VAL A 97 22.58 -21.41 -2.36
C VAL A 97 22.06 -22.20 -1.16
N ALA A 98 20.95 -21.76 -0.54
CA ALA A 98 20.34 -22.48 0.57
C ALA A 98 19.81 -23.88 0.15
N VAL A 99 19.24 -24.01 -1.05
CA VAL A 99 18.74 -25.30 -1.58
C VAL A 99 19.89 -26.27 -1.90
N LEU A 100 21.03 -25.78 -2.40
CA LEU A 100 22.21 -26.60 -2.69
C LEU A 100 23.05 -26.95 -1.45
N ALA A 101 22.91 -26.17 -0.37
CA ALA A 101 23.61 -26.40 0.90
C ALA A 101 22.90 -27.41 1.83
N VAL A 102 21.70 -27.88 1.47
CA VAL A 102 21.06 -28.99 2.18
C VAL A 102 21.79 -30.28 1.77
N PRO A 103 22.52 -30.95 2.69
CA PRO A 103 23.18 -32.20 2.38
C PRO A 103 22.12 -33.28 2.18
N LEU A 104 22.22 -33.99 1.05
CA LEU A 104 21.43 -35.18 0.70
C LEU A 104 21.85 -36.38 1.55
#